data_AF-C0EKI2-F1
#
_entry.id   AF-C0EKI2-F1
#
_cell.length_a   1.000
_cell.length_b   1.000
_cell.length_c   1.000
_cell.angle_alpha   90.00
_cell.angle_beta   90.00
_cell.angle_gamma   90.00
#
_symmetry.space_group_name_H-M   'P 1'
#
loop_
_entity.id
_entity.type
_entity.pdbx_description
1 polymer ?
#
loop_
_entity_poly.entity_id
_entity_poly.type
_entity_poly.pdbx_seq_one_letter_code
_entity_poly.pdbx_strand_id
1 'polypeptide(L)'
;MVQTAFAAVINVSAQDNLNDALARAQAGDTLKLASGTYKTKLYIDKPITIEGPADRSAKIVGDRSGRTIAVHAPDVTLRNLTVSNSGLSLPAMDAGIYLEETAPRALIEHNNVLDNSVGVYIHGAAESMVRENKIVGEATLRVNERGNGVTVWNAPGAQVVGNDISKGRDGIFSNTSTYNTYKNNRFSDLRFAVHYMYTNDSEISGNISVGNNMGYVLMFSERLKVYGNIAVGSRDQGIMLNYVNYSNINDNIINKAGKCVFAYNANFNKIFDNHFENCQIGIHFTAAIEGTSLFNNSFINNESQVKYVSTRFLDWGEGGRGNYWSDNSTFDLNGDGFGDNAYRPNGIIDQIIWRAPVSRLLMNSPAVSIVKWAQSQFPAILPGGVIDSKPLMKPISNKTSTKYEAMKDELLHEANTHQSNWSNAENGSLN
;
A
#
# COMPACT_ATOMS: atom_id res chain seq x y z
N MET A 1 47.82 -13.74 -19.10
CA MET A 1 48.00 -13.00 -17.83
C MET A 1 46.61 -12.57 -17.40
N VAL A 2 45.98 -13.31 -16.47
CA VAL A 2 44.66 -12.93 -15.95
C VAL A 2 44.92 -11.86 -14.90
N GLN A 3 44.74 -10.60 -15.27
CA GLN A 3 44.86 -9.48 -14.34
C GLN A 3 43.61 -9.51 -13.47
N THR A 4 43.71 -10.15 -12.31
CA THR A 4 42.71 -10.06 -11.25
C THR A 4 42.74 -8.62 -10.72
N ALA A 5 41.90 -7.75 -11.26
CA ALA A 5 41.68 -6.42 -10.71
C ALA A 5 40.89 -6.58 -9.40
N PHE A 6 41.51 -6.21 -8.28
CA PHE A 6 40.81 -6.09 -7.01
C PHE A 6 40.10 -4.73 -6.97
N ALA A 7 38.85 -4.71 -6.52
CA ALA A 7 38.10 -3.48 -6.29
C ALA A 7 38.87 -2.58 -5.30
N ALA A 8 39.17 -1.35 -5.71
CA ALA A 8 39.85 -0.37 -4.89
C ALA A 8 38.85 0.44 -4.06
N VAL A 9 39.30 0.90 -2.88
CA VAL A 9 38.57 1.90 -2.08
C VAL A 9 39.23 3.26 -2.29
N ILE A 10 38.50 4.19 -2.88
CA ILE A 10 38.96 5.54 -3.19
C ILE A 10 38.27 6.50 -2.22
N ASN A 11 39.05 7.14 -1.33
CA ASN A 11 38.52 8.15 -0.43
C ASN A 11 38.34 9.48 -1.19
N VAL A 12 37.17 10.10 -1.05
CA VAL A 12 36.82 11.36 -1.72
C VAL A 12 36.44 12.38 -0.66
N SER A 13 37.23 13.44 -0.52
CA SER A 13 36.93 14.56 0.37
C SER A 13 35.83 15.45 -0.21
N ALA A 14 35.18 16.28 0.62
CA ALA A 14 34.16 17.22 0.15
C ALA A 14 34.72 18.36 -0.72
N GLN A 15 36.04 18.55 -0.72
CA GLN A 15 36.75 19.49 -1.58
C GLN A 15 37.09 18.90 -2.96
N ASP A 16 37.07 17.57 -3.08
CA ASP A 16 37.33 16.90 -4.34
C ASP A 16 36.14 17.04 -5.30
N ASN A 17 36.44 17.04 -6.59
CA ASN A 17 35.41 16.91 -7.61
C ASN A 17 34.97 15.45 -7.70
N LEU A 18 33.76 15.17 -7.24
CA LEU A 18 33.18 13.82 -7.23
C LEU A 18 33.02 13.22 -8.63
N ASN A 19 32.75 14.03 -9.66
CA ASN A 19 32.69 13.54 -11.04
C ASN A 19 34.05 13.08 -11.54
N ASP A 20 35.13 13.79 -11.18
CA ASP A 20 36.49 13.39 -11.56
C ASP A 20 36.92 12.11 -10.82
N ALA A 21 36.52 11.95 -9.56
CA ALA A 21 36.72 10.71 -8.81
C ALA A 21 35.98 9.53 -9.46
N LEU A 22 34.71 9.71 -9.84
CA LEU A 22 33.90 8.71 -10.53
C LEU A 22 34.45 8.35 -11.92
N ALA A 23 34.95 9.33 -12.67
CA ALA A 23 35.56 9.11 -13.97
C ALA A 23 36.82 8.25 -13.88
N ARG A 24 37.67 8.49 -12.85
CA ARG A 24 38.92 7.75 -12.63
C ARG A 24 38.72 6.36 -12.02
N ALA A 25 37.62 6.14 -11.30
CA ALA A 25 37.32 4.83 -10.72
C ALA A 25 37.09 3.77 -11.80
N GLN A 26 37.53 2.55 -11.50
CA GLN A 26 37.32 1.36 -12.30
C GLN A 26 36.01 0.67 -11.90
N ALA A 27 35.49 -0.18 -12.80
CA ALA A 27 34.31 -0.98 -12.48
C ALA A 27 34.58 -1.88 -11.27
N GLY A 28 33.66 -1.87 -10.30
CA GLY A 28 33.76 -2.59 -9.04
C GLY A 28 34.36 -1.80 -7.89
N ASP A 29 34.98 -0.64 -8.14
CA ASP A 29 35.56 0.20 -7.08
C ASP A 29 34.51 0.74 -6.10
N THR A 30 34.98 1.21 -4.95
CA THR A 30 34.18 1.92 -3.96
C THR A 30 34.67 3.36 -3.81
N LEU A 31 33.80 4.34 -4.07
CA LEU A 31 34.01 5.73 -3.70
C LEU A 31 33.50 5.96 -2.28
N LYS A 32 34.42 6.11 -1.33
CA LYS A 32 34.08 6.40 0.07
C LYS A 32 34.11 7.92 0.30
N LEU A 33 32.92 8.51 0.42
CA LEU A 33 32.74 9.94 0.57
C LEU A 33 32.96 10.35 2.02
N ALA A 34 33.73 11.42 2.22
CA ALA A 34 33.80 12.11 3.49
C ALA A 34 32.49 12.85 3.78
N SER A 35 32.30 13.20 5.05
CA SER A 35 31.24 14.10 5.47
C SER A 35 31.36 15.46 4.75
N GLY A 36 30.25 15.97 4.22
CA GLY A 36 30.23 17.25 3.51
C GLY A 36 29.20 17.33 2.38
N THR A 37 29.22 18.45 1.65
CA THR A 37 28.26 18.72 0.57
C THR A 37 28.95 18.70 -0.80
N TYR A 38 28.51 17.79 -1.65
CA TYR A 38 28.91 17.61 -3.04
C TYR A 38 27.82 18.22 -3.93
N LYS A 39 28.03 19.46 -4.38
CA LYS A 39 27.09 20.16 -5.29
C LYS A 39 27.33 19.67 -6.72
N THR A 40 26.67 18.59 -7.09
CA THR A 40 26.87 17.95 -8.39
C THR A 40 25.68 17.09 -8.79
N LYS A 41 25.64 16.74 -10.07
CA LYS A 41 24.83 15.65 -10.61
C LYS A 41 25.75 14.52 -11.03
N LEU A 42 25.34 13.27 -10.80
CA LEU A 42 26.13 12.09 -11.13
C LEU A 42 25.49 11.32 -12.28
N TYR A 43 26.33 10.89 -13.21
CA TYR A 43 26.02 9.93 -14.26
C TYR A 43 26.90 8.71 -14.05
N ILE A 44 26.31 7.58 -13.64
CA ILE A 44 27.02 6.36 -13.26
C ILE A 44 26.86 5.33 -14.38
N ASP A 45 27.93 5.12 -15.13
CA ASP A 45 27.97 4.29 -16.35
C ASP A 45 28.82 3.02 -16.21
N LYS A 46 29.25 2.72 -14.98
CA LYS A 46 30.00 1.51 -14.62
C LYS A 46 29.51 0.95 -13.27
N PRO A 47 29.60 -0.37 -13.05
CA PRO A 47 29.34 -0.95 -11.73
C PRO A 47 30.25 -0.32 -10.69
N ILE A 48 29.70 0.21 -9.61
CA ILE A 48 30.48 0.92 -8.58
C ILE A 48 29.67 1.00 -7.28
N THR A 49 30.37 1.11 -6.14
CA THR A 49 29.74 1.51 -4.87
C THR A 49 30.08 2.96 -4.56
N ILE A 50 29.06 3.77 -4.24
CA ILE A 50 29.25 5.10 -3.64
C ILE A 50 28.70 5.05 -2.22
N GLU A 51 29.58 5.26 -1.25
CA GLU A 51 29.29 5.09 0.17
C GLU A 51 29.63 6.36 0.95
N GLY A 52 28.65 6.90 1.68
CA GLY A 52 28.87 7.96 2.66
C GLY A 52 29.12 7.44 4.07
N PRO A 53 29.40 8.33 5.05
CA PRO A 53 29.51 7.95 6.45
C PRO A 53 28.16 7.46 7.00
N ALA A 54 28.16 6.58 8.00
CA ALA A 54 26.94 5.94 8.53
C ALA A 54 25.85 6.90 9.02
N ASP A 55 26.22 8.14 9.39
CA ASP A 55 25.28 9.21 9.78
C ASP A 55 24.65 9.94 8.58
N ARG A 56 24.96 9.50 7.33
CA ARG A 56 24.46 10.02 6.06
C ARG A 56 24.85 11.48 5.79
N SER A 57 25.96 11.92 6.38
CA SER A 57 26.43 13.30 6.31
C SER A 57 27.15 13.68 5.02
N ALA A 58 27.36 12.74 4.10
CA ALA A 58 27.73 13.02 2.71
C ALA A 58 26.48 13.38 1.88
N LYS A 59 26.37 14.65 1.48
CA LYS A 59 25.20 15.20 0.79
C LYS A 59 25.47 15.44 -0.68
N ILE A 60 24.85 14.68 -1.57
CA ILE A 60 24.86 14.92 -3.02
C ILE A 60 23.66 15.80 -3.36
N VAL A 61 23.94 17.04 -3.76
CA VAL A 61 22.92 18.08 -3.96
C VAL A 61 22.91 18.48 -5.42
N GLY A 62 21.82 18.19 -6.10
CA GLY A 62 21.57 18.62 -7.47
C GLY A 62 21.39 20.14 -7.60
N ASP A 63 21.07 20.61 -8.80
CA ASP A 63 20.93 22.02 -9.14
C ASP A 63 19.47 22.45 -9.34
N ARG A 64 18.50 21.67 -8.83
CA ARG A 64 17.06 21.83 -9.06
C ARG A 64 16.67 21.67 -10.55
N SER A 65 17.46 20.92 -11.31
CA SER A 65 17.15 20.51 -12.69
C SER A 65 17.48 19.03 -12.93
N GLY A 66 16.64 18.34 -13.68
CA GLY A 66 16.91 16.96 -14.09
C GLY A 66 17.01 15.97 -12.92
N ARG A 67 17.83 14.94 -13.12
CA ARG A 67 18.10 13.87 -12.14
C ARG A 67 19.35 14.22 -11.33
N THR A 68 19.31 14.06 -10.00
CA THR A 68 20.50 14.29 -9.16
C THR A 68 21.53 13.17 -9.36
N ILE A 69 21.09 11.92 -9.33
CA ILE A 69 21.91 10.75 -9.66
C ILE A 69 21.18 9.93 -10.73
N ALA A 70 21.83 9.72 -11.87
CA ALA A 70 21.36 8.84 -12.94
C ALA A 70 22.27 7.62 -13.04
N VAL A 71 21.68 6.43 -12.90
CA VAL A 71 22.37 5.14 -12.93
C VAL A 71 22.06 4.44 -14.24
N HIS A 72 23.10 4.12 -15.00
CA HIS A 72 23.05 3.52 -16.33
C HIS A 72 23.83 2.21 -16.42
N ALA A 73 24.37 1.71 -15.31
CA ALA A 73 25.14 0.48 -15.25
C ALA A 73 24.58 -0.50 -14.20
N PRO A 74 24.78 -1.81 -14.41
CA PRO A 74 24.32 -2.83 -13.49
C PRO A 74 25.13 -2.80 -12.18
N ASP A 75 24.58 -3.43 -11.15
CA ASP A 75 25.30 -3.74 -9.90
C ASP A 75 25.90 -2.48 -9.20
N VAL A 76 25.26 -1.33 -9.40
CA VAL A 76 25.61 -0.08 -8.72
C VAL A 76 25.00 -0.08 -7.32
N THR A 77 25.81 0.26 -6.31
CA THR A 77 25.32 0.48 -4.95
C THR A 77 25.46 1.93 -4.52
N LEU A 78 24.38 2.52 -4.02
CA LEU A 78 24.37 3.83 -3.36
C LEU A 78 23.95 3.65 -1.90
N ARG A 79 24.86 3.95 -0.95
CA ARG A 79 24.58 3.71 0.47
C ARG A 79 25.06 4.81 1.40
N ASN A 80 24.31 5.03 2.48
CA ASN A 80 24.63 6.00 3.53
C ASN A 80 24.82 7.44 3.00
N LEU A 81 24.03 7.85 2.02
CA LEU A 81 24.08 9.19 1.41
C LEU A 81 22.86 10.02 1.79
N THR A 82 22.99 11.33 1.71
CA THR A 82 21.84 12.23 1.57
C THR A 82 21.79 12.72 0.12
N VAL A 83 20.67 12.50 -0.58
CA VAL A 83 20.47 12.90 -1.99
C VAL A 83 19.30 13.87 -2.09
N SER A 84 19.52 15.05 -2.67
CA SER A 84 18.48 16.07 -2.75
C SER A 84 18.57 16.97 -3.98
N ASN A 85 17.55 17.82 -4.12
CA ASN A 85 17.51 18.93 -5.07
C ASN A 85 17.52 18.52 -6.55
N SER A 86 16.80 17.45 -6.90
CA SER A 86 16.47 17.14 -8.29
C SER A 86 15.61 18.24 -8.93
N GLY A 87 15.41 18.22 -10.24
CA GLY A 87 14.33 18.97 -10.88
C GLY A 87 12.93 18.55 -10.39
N LEU A 88 11.90 19.24 -10.90
CA LEU A 88 10.50 19.09 -10.49
C LEU A 88 9.57 18.58 -11.60
N SER A 89 10.09 18.30 -12.80
CA SER A 89 9.29 17.90 -13.95
C SER A 89 8.92 16.41 -13.89
N LEU A 90 7.65 16.11 -13.58
CA LEU A 90 7.11 14.76 -13.67
C LEU A 90 7.18 14.19 -15.11
N PRO A 91 6.86 14.95 -16.18
CA PRO A 91 7.00 14.44 -17.54
C PRO A 91 8.45 14.16 -17.96
N ALA A 92 9.43 14.91 -17.45
CA ALA A 92 10.85 14.64 -17.71
C ALA A 92 11.43 13.53 -16.81
N MET A 93 10.62 12.98 -15.91
CA MET A 93 11.03 11.96 -14.94
C MET A 93 12.20 12.44 -14.06
N ASP A 94 12.12 13.69 -13.59
CA ASP A 94 13.08 14.21 -12.63
C ASP A 94 13.02 13.41 -11.32
N ALA A 95 14.17 13.04 -10.79
CA ALA A 95 14.28 12.21 -9.59
C ALA A 95 15.57 12.48 -8.80
N GLY A 96 15.54 12.19 -7.51
CA GLY A 96 16.76 12.17 -6.69
C GLY A 96 17.71 11.09 -7.18
N ILE A 97 17.19 9.87 -7.33
CA ILE A 97 17.91 8.72 -7.88
C ILE A 97 17.08 8.12 -9.00
N TYR A 98 17.63 8.05 -10.21
CA TYR A 98 16.99 7.45 -11.37
C TYR A 98 17.81 6.23 -11.81
N LEU A 99 17.14 5.08 -11.94
CA LEU A 99 17.71 3.82 -12.42
C LEU A 99 17.13 3.54 -13.80
N GLU A 100 17.99 3.56 -14.83
CA GLU A 100 17.62 3.26 -16.21
C GLU A 100 17.52 1.74 -16.43
N GLU A 101 16.92 1.31 -17.55
CA GLU A 101 16.76 -0.11 -17.89
C GLU A 101 18.09 -0.87 -17.91
N THR A 102 19.19 -0.17 -18.24
CA THR A 102 20.55 -0.70 -18.27
C THR A 102 21.19 -0.86 -16.88
N ALA A 103 20.46 -0.55 -15.80
CA ALA A 103 20.94 -0.63 -14.42
C ALA A 103 20.32 -1.76 -13.58
N PRO A 104 20.26 -3.02 -14.05
CA PRO A 104 19.68 -4.10 -13.26
C PRO A 104 20.51 -4.36 -11.99
N ARG A 105 19.84 -4.90 -10.96
CA ARG A 105 20.42 -5.25 -9.66
C ARG A 105 21.07 -4.07 -8.93
N ALA A 106 20.65 -2.84 -9.22
CA ALA A 106 21.08 -1.69 -8.46
C ALA A 106 20.57 -1.79 -7.00
N LEU A 107 21.41 -1.39 -6.05
CA LEU A 107 21.11 -1.42 -4.62
C LEU A 107 21.16 -0.01 -4.04
N ILE A 108 19.99 0.50 -3.63
CA ILE A 108 19.83 1.83 -3.04
C ILE A 108 19.45 1.64 -1.58
N GLU A 109 20.39 1.83 -0.66
CA GLU A 109 20.19 1.45 0.74
C GLU A 109 20.65 2.47 1.79
N HIS A 110 19.93 2.55 2.91
CA HIS A 110 20.31 3.40 4.06
C HIS A 110 20.52 4.88 3.74
N ASN A 111 19.86 5.41 2.71
CA ASN A 111 19.98 6.80 2.28
C ASN A 111 18.88 7.69 2.89
N ASN A 112 19.16 8.99 2.95
CA ASN A 112 18.15 10.04 3.06
C ASN A 112 17.90 10.61 1.67
N VAL A 113 16.71 10.42 1.11
CA VAL A 113 16.33 10.97 -0.20
C VAL A 113 15.28 12.05 0.02
N LEU A 114 15.70 13.31 -0.10
CA LEU A 114 14.97 14.47 0.44
C LEU A 114 14.74 15.52 -0.64
N ASP A 115 13.58 16.19 -0.63
CA ASP A 115 13.30 17.39 -1.43
C ASP A 115 13.53 17.21 -2.95
N ASN A 116 13.15 16.03 -3.45
CA ASN A 116 13.18 15.68 -4.88
C ASN A 116 11.75 15.64 -5.45
N SER A 117 11.62 15.60 -6.78
CA SER A 117 10.33 15.33 -7.43
C SER A 117 9.88 13.90 -7.11
N VAL A 118 10.49 12.91 -7.77
CA VAL A 118 10.44 11.51 -7.36
C VAL A 118 11.65 11.20 -6.50
N GLY A 119 11.48 10.45 -5.41
CA GLY A 119 12.60 10.02 -4.57
C GLY A 119 13.54 9.08 -5.33
N VAL A 120 13.05 7.86 -5.59
CA VAL A 120 13.74 6.86 -6.41
C VAL A 120 12.85 6.46 -7.59
N TYR A 121 13.37 6.55 -8.81
CA TYR A 121 12.68 6.12 -10.02
C TYR A 121 13.38 4.87 -10.58
N ILE A 122 12.69 3.73 -10.57
CA ILE A 122 13.13 2.46 -11.16
C ILE A 122 12.47 2.32 -12.53
N HIS A 123 13.19 2.66 -13.61
CA HIS A 123 12.67 2.64 -14.97
C HIS A 123 13.32 1.49 -15.74
N GLY A 124 12.69 0.32 -15.79
CA GLY A 124 13.25 -0.84 -16.50
C GLY A 124 14.29 -1.65 -15.72
N ALA A 125 14.87 -1.08 -14.64
CA ALA A 125 16.00 -1.66 -13.92
C ALA A 125 15.63 -2.92 -13.13
N ALA A 126 15.65 -4.08 -13.79
CA ALA A 126 15.25 -5.38 -13.24
C ALA A 126 16.02 -5.76 -11.97
N GLU A 127 15.34 -6.44 -11.05
CA GLU A 127 15.91 -6.97 -9.80
C GLU A 127 16.58 -5.92 -8.88
N SER A 128 16.32 -4.63 -9.12
CA SER A 128 16.84 -3.55 -8.27
C SER A 128 16.17 -3.55 -6.90
N MET A 129 16.93 -3.16 -5.87
CA MET A 129 16.50 -3.13 -4.48
C MET A 129 16.61 -1.70 -3.94
N VAL A 130 15.48 -1.16 -3.49
CA VAL A 130 15.41 0.10 -2.72
C VAL A 130 15.06 -0.27 -1.29
N ARG A 131 16.03 -0.25 -0.36
CA ARG A 131 15.81 -0.73 1.00
C ARG A 131 16.28 0.21 2.10
N GLU A 132 15.53 0.25 3.20
CA GLU A 132 15.96 0.91 4.45
C GLU A 132 16.32 2.40 4.26
N ASN A 133 15.70 3.06 3.29
CA ASN A 133 15.87 4.50 3.03
C ASN A 133 14.80 5.31 3.78
N LYS A 134 15.14 6.55 4.10
CA LYS A 134 14.17 7.58 4.47
C LYS A 134 13.92 8.47 3.25
N ILE A 135 12.69 8.45 2.72
CA ILE A 135 12.29 9.19 1.52
C ILE A 135 11.22 10.21 1.90
N VAL A 136 11.55 11.49 1.78
CA VAL A 136 10.66 12.59 2.13
C VAL A 136 10.47 13.51 0.92
N GLY A 137 9.24 13.58 0.41
CA GLY A 137 8.89 14.41 -0.73
C GLY A 137 8.81 15.90 -0.42
N GLU A 138 8.69 16.71 -1.48
CA GLU A 138 8.56 18.17 -1.39
C GLU A 138 7.15 18.59 -0.91
N ALA A 139 7.04 18.89 0.38
CA ALA A 139 5.76 19.17 1.04
C ALA A 139 5.18 20.55 0.72
N THR A 140 5.94 21.47 0.11
CA THR A 140 5.45 22.82 -0.23
C THR A 140 4.58 22.85 -1.48
N LEU A 141 4.71 21.86 -2.36
CA LEU A 141 3.91 21.73 -3.58
C LEU A 141 2.48 21.25 -3.31
N ARG A 142 1.55 21.51 -4.23
CA ARG A 142 0.24 20.85 -4.21
C ARG A 142 0.43 19.36 -4.45
N VAL A 143 -0.39 18.52 -3.84
CA VAL A 143 -0.19 17.06 -3.88
C VAL A 143 -0.15 16.51 -5.32
N ASN A 144 -0.92 17.08 -6.26
CA ASN A 144 -0.89 16.71 -7.68
C ASN A 144 0.43 17.02 -8.41
N GLU A 145 1.17 18.01 -7.92
CA GLU A 145 2.46 18.46 -8.48
C GLU A 145 3.64 17.69 -7.87
N ARG A 146 3.42 16.97 -6.77
CA ARG A 146 4.45 16.15 -6.11
C ARG A 146 4.71 14.88 -6.91
N GLY A 147 5.97 14.45 -6.92
CA GLY A 147 6.30 13.09 -7.35
C GLY A 147 6.07 12.07 -6.23
N ASN A 148 6.26 10.80 -6.58
CA ASN A 148 6.08 9.68 -5.66
C ASN A 148 7.36 9.43 -4.86
N GLY A 149 7.27 8.74 -3.73
CA GLY A 149 8.45 8.30 -2.98
C GLY A 149 9.32 7.37 -3.83
N VAL A 150 8.73 6.27 -4.30
CA VAL A 150 9.32 5.35 -5.27
C VAL A 150 8.38 5.17 -6.46
N THR A 151 8.91 5.34 -7.67
CA THR A 151 8.20 4.97 -8.90
C THR A 151 8.85 3.74 -9.51
N VAL A 152 8.05 2.73 -9.85
CA VAL A 152 8.49 1.50 -10.51
C VAL A 152 7.75 1.40 -11.85
N TRP A 153 8.50 1.40 -12.95
CA TRP A 153 7.96 1.27 -14.29
C TRP A 153 8.70 0.15 -15.01
N ASN A 154 7.97 -0.90 -15.43
CA ASN A 154 8.52 -2.03 -16.19
C ASN A 154 9.84 -2.61 -15.64
N ALA A 155 9.96 -2.76 -14.32
CA ALA A 155 11.15 -3.30 -13.66
C ALA A 155 10.85 -4.65 -12.97
N PRO A 156 10.85 -5.77 -13.72
CA PRO A 156 10.57 -7.09 -13.17
C PRO A 156 11.49 -7.43 -11.98
N GLY A 157 10.93 -8.02 -10.94
CA GLY A 157 11.72 -8.43 -9.77
C GLY A 157 12.20 -7.28 -8.88
N ALA A 158 11.82 -6.02 -9.16
CA ALA A 158 12.20 -4.90 -8.32
C ALA A 158 11.59 -5.01 -6.91
N GLN A 159 12.36 -4.60 -5.90
CA GLN A 159 12.03 -4.75 -4.50
C GLN A 159 12.11 -3.40 -3.79
N VAL A 160 11.10 -3.08 -2.99
CA VAL A 160 11.05 -1.87 -2.16
C VAL A 160 10.77 -2.30 -0.73
N VAL A 161 11.81 -2.31 0.11
CA VAL A 161 11.78 -3.04 1.39
C VAL A 161 12.23 -2.17 2.58
N GLY A 162 11.42 -2.09 3.63
CA GLY A 162 11.86 -1.47 4.88
C GLY A 162 12.09 0.05 4.82
N ASN A 163 11.51 0.75 3.84
CA ASN A 163 11.66 2.20 3.70
C ASN A 163 10.65 2.96 4.56
N ASP A 164 11.02 4.17 4.99
CA ASP A 164 10.13 5.16 5.60
C ASP A 164 9.84 6.26 4.58
N ILE A 165 8.61 6.31 4.07
CA ILE A 165 8.22 7.14 2.92
C ILE A 165 7.11 8.10 3.32
N SER A 166 7.33 9.40 3.15
CA SER A 166 6.34 10.42 3.53
C SER A 166 6.35 11.66 2.62
N LYS A 167 5.27 12.44 2.71
CA LYS A 167 5.11 13.80 2.14
C LYS A 167 5.22 13.93 0.60
N GLY A 168 5.37 12.84 -0.13
CA GLY A 168 5.21 12.78 -1.60
C GLY A 168 3.73 12.79 -2.02
N ARG A 169 3.47 12.46 -3.28
CA ARG A 169 2.11 12.17 -3.76
C ARG A 169 1.67 10.78 -3.35
N ASP A 170 2.28 9.75 -3.94
CA ASP A 170 2.08 8.34 -3.55
C ASP A 170 3.38 7.79 -2.95
N GLY A 171 3.30 6.81 -2.06
CA GLY A 171 4.45 6.18 -1.43
C GLY A 171 5.23 5.35 -2.44
N ILE A 172 4.62 4.26 -2.91
CA ILE A 172 5.11 3.48 -4.05
C ILE A 172 4.07 3.52 -5.16
N PHE A 173 4.47 3.99 -6.34
CA PHE A 173 3.67 3.90 -7.56
C PHE A 173 4.30 2.88 -8.52
N SER A 174 3.57 1.83 -8.85
CA SER A 174 4.02 0.75 -9.73
C SER A 174 3.14 0.70 -10.97
N ASN A 175 3.74 0.73 -12.15
CA ASN A 175 3.02 0.67 -13.41
C ASN A 175 3.65 -0.33 -14.38
N THR A 176 2.84 -1.24 -14.92
CA THR A 176 3.25 -2.25 -15.91
C THR A 176 4.48 -3.02 -15.44
N SER A 177 4.36 -3.85 -14.42
CA SER A 177 5.51 -4.61 -13.88
C SER A 177 5.10 -5.97 -13.31
N THR A 178 6.07 -6.78 -12.89
CA THR A 178 5.81 -8.16 -12.44
C THR A 178 6.86 -8.69 -11.47
N TYR A 179 6.48 -9.67 -10.65
CA TYR A 179 7.35 -10.29 -9.64
C TYR A 179 7.95 -9.29 -8.65
N ASN A 180 7.25 -8.18 -8.39
CA ASN A 180 7.73 -7.15 -7.47
C ASN A 180 7.40 -7.50 -6.02
N THR A 181 8.23 -7.04 -5.09
CA THR A 181 8.01 -7.22 -3.65
C THR A 181 8.08 -5.88 -2.93
N TYR A 182 6.95 -5.42 -2.39
CA TYR A 182 6.88 -4.22 -1.55
C TYR A 182 6.58 -4.62 -0.12
N LYS A 183 7.62 -4.59 0.72
CA LYS A 183 7.60 -5.27 2.00
C LYS A 183 8.09 -4.42 3.17
N ASN A 184 7.41 -4.50 4.31
CA ASN A 184 7.82 -3.88 5.57
C ASN A 184 8.10 -2.36 5.48
N ASN A 185 7.50 -1.65 4.53
CA ASN A 185 7.64 -0.20 4.44
C ASN A 185 6.65 0.50 5.37
N ARG A 186 7.01 1.71 5.81
CA ARG A 186 6.17 2.60 6.60
C ARG A 186 5.80 3.83 5.76
N PHE A 187 4.52 4.21 5.78
CA PHE A 187 3.96 5.25 4.93
C PHE A 187 3.11 6.24 5.74
N SER A 188 3.38 7.54 5.59
CA SER A 188 2.56 8.60 6.21
C SER A 188 2.48 9.88 5.37
N ASP A 189 1.41 10.65 5.55
CA ASP A 189 1.18 11.94 4.85
C ASP A 189 1.21 11.83 3.32
N LEU A 190 0.66 10.75 2.78
CA LEU A 190 0.57 10.46 1.35
C LEU A 190 -0.89 10.39 0.90
N ARG A 191 -1.09 10.54 -0.40
CA ARG A 191 -2.35 10.17 -1.04
C ARG A 191 -2.53 8.65 -0.94
N PHE A 192 -1.68 7.87 -1.60
CA PHE A 192 -1.72 6.40 -1.53
C PHE A 192 -0.43 5.85 -0.94
N ALA A 193 -0.50 4.89 -0.01
CA ALA A 193 0.71 4.23 0.49
C ALA A 193 1.34 3.35 -0.60
N VAL A 194 0.53 2.49 -1.21
CA VAL A 194 0.90 1.69 -2.39
C VAL A 194 -0.14 1.87 -3.48
N HIS A 195 0.31 2.13 -4.70
CA HIS A 195 -0.54 2.35 -5.88
C HIS A 195 -0.06 1.45 -7.03
N TYR A 196 -0.82 0.40 -7.32
CA TYR A 196 -0.57 -0.52 -8.45
C TYR A 196 -1.41 -0.15 -9.65
N MET A 197 -0.77 -0.17 -10.81
CA MET A 197 -1.39 -0.16 -12.13
C MET A 197 -0.74 -1.29 -12.94
N TYR A 198 -1.51 -2.28 -13.37
CA TYR A 198 -1.00 -3.36 -14.23
C TYR A 198 0.26 -4.06 -13.69
N THR A 199 0.31 -4.33 -12.38
CA THR A 199 1.47 -4.95 -11.73
C THR A 199 1.09 -6.35 -11.25
N ASN A 200 1.49 -7.38 -11.99
CA ASN A 200 1.00 -8.76 -11.80
C ASN A 200 1.98 -9.63 -11.02
N ASP A 201 1.51 -10.77 -10.49
CA ASP A 201 2.39 -11.80 -9.87
C ASP A 201 3.29 -11.23 -8.76
N SER A 202 2.77 -10.26 -8.01
CA SER A 202 3.55 -9.42 -7.10
C SER A 202 3.04 -9.47 -5.66
N GLU A 203 3.89 -9.03 -4.74
CA GLU A 203 3.68 -9.12 -3.30
C GLU A 203 3.65 -7.75 -2.63
N ILE A 204 2.65 -7.56 -1.77
CA ILE A 204 2.55 -6.43 -0.84
C ILE A 204 2.40 -7.01 0.56
N SER A 205 3.45 -6.93 1.38
CA SER A 205 3.44 -7.61 2.68
C SER A 205 4.06 -6.85 3.85
N GLY A 206 3.46 -6.99 5.04
CA GLY A 206 4.05 -6.46 6.28
C GLY A 206 4.14 -4.94 6.39
N ASN A 207 3.57 -4.19 5.44
CA ASN A 207 3.66 -2.72 5.39
C ASN A 207 2.73 -2.06 6.42
N ILE A 208 3.05 -0.82 6.78
CA ILE A 208 2.26 0.00 7.70
C ILE A 208 1.91 1.33 7.03
N SER A 209 0.62 1.64 6.91
CA SER A 209 0.09 2.89 6.37
C SER A 209 -0.64 3.65 7.47
N VAL A 210 -0.24 4.90 7.75
CA VAL A 210 -0.80 5.71 8.85
C VAL A 210 -1.22 7.08 8.33
N GLY A 211 -2.48 7.47 8.52
CA GLY A 211 -2.96 8.83 8.22
C GLY A 211 -2.93 9.23 6.73
N ASN A 212 -2.84 8.25 5.82
CA ASN A 212 -2.88 8.46 4.38
C ASN A 212 -4.33 8.61 3.86
N ASN A 213 -4.54 9.13 2.65
CA ASN A 213 -5.90 9.13 2.08
C ASN A 213 -6.41 7.72 1.86
N MET A 214 -5.59 6.88 1.24
CA MET A 214 -5.88 5.47 1.06
C MET A 214 -4.62 4.65 1.36
N GLY A 215 -4.81 3.46 1.95
CA GLY A 215 -3.72 2.55 2.25
C GLY A 215 -3.19 1.90 0.97
N TYR A 216 -3.82 0.81 0.56
CA TYR A 216 -3.35 -0.04 -0.51
C TYR A 216 -4.31 0.02 -1.70
N VAL A 217 -3.89 0.69 -2.78
CA VAL A 217 -4.70 0.97 -3.97
C VAL A 217 -4.24 0.07 -5.11
N LEU A 218 -5.00 -1.00 -5.36
CA LEU A 218 -4.61 -2.06 -6.29
C LEU A 218 -5.52 -2.04 -7.52
N MET A 219 -4.93 -1.78 -8.69
CA MET A 219 -5.69 -1.60 -9.93
C MET A 219 -5.17 -2.46 -11.08
N PHE A 220 -6.10 -3.02 -11.84
CA PHE A 220 -5.85 -3.73 -13.11
C PHE A 220 -4.77 -4.81 -13.04
N SER A 221 -4.74 -5.55 -11.94
CA SER A 221 -3.64 -6.46 -11.61
C SER A 221 -4.15 -7.85 -11.25
N GLU A 222 -3.32 -8.88 -11.43
CA GLU A 222 -3.71 -10.26 -11.17
C GLU A 222 -2.63 -11.05 -10.44
N ARG A 223 -3.07 -12.11 -9.74
CA ARG A 223 -2.21 -13.05 -8.98
C ARG A 223 -1.37 -12.34 -7.90
N LEU A 224 -1.98 -11.38 -7.21
CA LEU A 224 -1.35 -10.66 -6.11
C LEU A 224 -1.36 -11.47 -4.82
N LYS A 225 -0.30 -11.28 -4.02
CA LYS A 225 -0.21 -11.71 -2.63
C LYS A 225 -0.22 -10.48 -1.73
N VAL A 226 -1.33 -10.20 -1.06
CA VAL A 226 -1.50 -9.00 -0.22
C VAL A 226 -1.74 -9.44 1.21
N TYR A 227 -0.69 -9.43 2.03
CA TYR A 227 -0.81 -10.02 3.37
C TYR A 227 -0.02 -9.36 4.49
N GLY A 228 -0.56 -9.44 5.70
CA GLY A 228 0.11 -8.92 6.88
C GLY A 228 0.30 -7.41 6.91
N ASN A 229 -0.44 -6.67 6.08
CA ASN A 229 -0.36 -5.22 6.04
C ASN A 229 -1.29 -4.59 7.08
N ILE A 230 -0.86 -3.44 7.60
CA ILE A 230 -1.62 -2.66 8.57
C ILE A 230 -1.94 -1.30 7.93
N ALA A 231 -3.20 -0.86 8.00
CA ALA A 231 -3.58 0.52 7.69
C ALA A 231 -4.42 1.11 8.82
N VAL A 232 -4.01 2.27 9.35
CA VAL A 232 -4.71 2.97 10.42
C VAL A 232 -5.01 4.41 10.01
N GLY A 233 -6.26 4.84 10.16
CA GLY A 233 -6.65 6.22 9.86
C GLY A 233 -6.64 6.55 8.37
N SER A 234 -7.00 5.60 7.49
CA SER A 234 -7.11 5.89 6.06
C SER A 234 -8.36 6.73 5.80
N ARG A 235 -8.22 7.94 5.24
CA ARG A 235 -9.38 8.84 5.05
C ARG A 235 -10.53 8.19 4.30
N ASP A 236 -10.22 7.56 3.16
CA ASP A 236 -11.22 7.03 2.24
C ASP A 236 -11.28 5.50 2.30
N GLN A 237 -10.18 4.81 1.99
CA GLN A 237 -10.18 3.35 1.82
C GLN A 237 -8.90 2.72 2.38
N GLY A 238 -9.03 1.68 3.19
CA GLY A 238 -7.88 0.92 3.69
C GLY A 238 -7.25 0.07 2.59
N ILE A 239 -8.06 -0.76 1.94
CA ILE A 239 -7.69 -1.53 0.74
C ILE A 239 -8.70 -1.24 -0.37
N MET A 240 -8.21 -0.91 -1.56
CA MET A 240 -8.98 -0.83 -2.80
C MET A 240 -8.57 -1.92 -3.78
N LEU A 241 -9.55 -2.66 -4.28
CA LEU A 241 -9.39 -3.67 -5.33
C LEU A 241 -10.21 -3.26 -6.56
N ASN A 242 -9.56 -2.72 -7.59
CA ASN A 242 -10.24 -2.29 -8.81
C ASN A 242 -9.72 -3.09 -10.01
N TYR A 243 -10.54 -3.98 -10.60
CA TYR A 243 -10.05 -4.95 -11.59
C TYR A 243 -8.86 -5.79 -11.07
N VAL A 244 -8.93 -6.20 -9.79
CA VAL A 244 -7.94 -7.14 -9.21
C VAL A 244 -8.50 -8.55 -9.28
N ASN A 245 -7.75 -9.48 -9.87
CA ASN A 245 -8.24 -10.84 -10.07
C ASN A 245 -7.28 -11.93 -9.59
N TYR A 246 -7.81 -13.13 -9.30
CA TYR A 246 -7.03 -14.33 -8.95
C TYR A 246 -6.01 -14.11 -7.81
N SER A 247 -6.34 -13.21 -6.87
CA SER A 247 -5.42 -12.74 -5.84
C SER A 247 -5.81 -13.22 -4.45
N ASN A 248 -4.82 -13.30 -3.56
CA ASN A 248 -5.02 -13.61 -2.14
C ASN A 248 -4.81 -12.34 -1.31
N ILE A 249 -5.82 -11.97 -0.52
CA ILE A 249 -5.82 -10.84 0.39
C ILE A 249 -6.08 -11.38 1.79
N ASN A 250 -5.04 -11.50 2.62
CA ASN A 250 -5.17 -12.17 3.91
C ASN A 250 -4.30 -11.61 5.04
N ASP A 251 -4.67 -11.91 6.29
CA ASP A 251 -3.91 -11.46 7.48
C ASP A 251 -3.75 -9.92 7.56
N ASN A 252 -4.51 -9.12 6.82
CA ASN A 252 -4.40 -7.65 6.86
C ASN A 252 -5.25 -7.08 8.01
N ILE A 253 -4.82 -5.95 8.54
CA ILE A 253 -5.52 -5.22 9.61
C ILE A 253 -5.80 -3.80 9.13
N ILE A 254 -7.08 -3.45 9.04
CA ILE A 254 -7.53 -2.10 8.72
C ILE A 254 -8.32 -1.57 9.90
N ASN A 255 -7.88 -0.44 10.47
CA ASN A 255 -8.59 0.26 11.54
C ASN A 255 -8.85 1.71 11.14
N LYS A 256 -10.07 2.19 11.38
CA LYS A 256 -10.46 3.60 11.24
C LYS A 256 -10.28 4.09 9.80
N ALA A 257 -11.16 3.65 8.92
CA ALA A 257 -11.21 4.12 7.53
C ALA A 257 -12.63 4.44 7.06
N GLY A 258 -12.76 5.23 5.98
CA GLY A 258 -14.07 5.40 5.32
C GLY A 258 -14.63 4.04 4.87
N LYS A 259 -13.82 3.24 4.18
CA LYS A 259 -14.11 1.85 3.84
C LYS A 259 -12.92 1.00 4.22
N CYS A 260 -13.12 -0.06 5.01
CA CYS A 260 -12.03 -0.97 5.33
C CYS A 260 -11.55 -1.68 4.05
N VAL A 261 -12.49 -2.20 3.26
CA VAL A 261 -12.25 -2.71 1.90
C VAL A 261 -13.25 -2.14 0.91
N PHE A 262 -12.77 -1.69 -0.24
CA PHE A 262 -13.58 -1.36 -1.41
C PHE A 262 -13.16 -2.25 -2.58
N ALA A 263 -14.13 -2.83 -3.28
CA ALA A 263 -13.87 -3.66 -4.43
C ALA A 263 -14.84 -3.35 -5.58
N TYR A 264 -14.23 -3.12 -6.75
CA TYR A 264 -14.89 -2.85 -8.02
C TYR A 264 -14.39 -3.82 -9.08
N ASN A 265 -15.29 -4.63 -9.63
CA ASN A 265 -14.97 -5.63 -10.66
C ASN A 265 -13.77 -6.54 -10.30
N ALA A 266 -13.74 -7.07 -9.08
CA ALA A 266 -12.63 -7.84 -8.54
C ALA A 266 -13.01 -9.31 -8.36
N ASN A 267 -12.55 -10.18 -9.26
CA ASN A 267 -13.07 -11.53 -9.45
C ASN A 267 -12.04 -12.62 -9.08
N PHE A 268 -12.55 -13.79 -8.70
CA PHE A 268 -11.77 -14.99 -8.39
C PHE A 268 -10.71 -14.78 -7.29
N ASN A 269 -10.96 -13.84 -6.38
CA ASN A 269 -10.06 -13.55 -5.27
C ASN A 269 -10.40 -14.40 -4.05
N LYS A 270 -9.42 -14.55 -3.15
CA LYS A 270 -9.63 -15.07 -1.80
C LYS A 270 -9.34 -13.96 -0.80
N ILE A 271 -10.35 -13.53 -0.06
CA ILE A 271 -10.23 -12.52 0.98
C ILE A 271 -10.51 -13.21 2.31
N PHE A 272 -9.46 -13.48 3.09
CA PHE A 272 -9.58 -14.32 4.28
C PHE A 272 -8.64 -13.95 5.41
N ASP A 273 -8.98 -14.32 6.62
CA ASP A 273 -8.17 -14.05 7.82
C ASP A 273 -7.83 -12.56 8.05
N ASN A 274 -8.64 -11.61 7.53
CA ASN A 274 -8.43 -10.18 7.73
C ASN A 274 -9.20 -9.64 8.94
N HIS A 275 -8.73 -8.53 9.49
CA HIS A 275 -9.35 -7.79 10.58
C HIS A 275 -9.72 -6.38 10.12
N PHE A 276 -11.02 -6.08 10.11
CA PHE A 276 -11.59 -4.84 9.63
C PHE A 276 -12.39 -4.17 10.75
N GLU A 277 -11.84 -3.11 11.34
CA GLU A 277 -12.41 -2.49 12.52
C GLU A 277 -12.62 -0.97 12.42
N ASN A 278 -13.67 -0.48 13.08
CA ASN A 278 -13.99 0.94 13.25
C ASN A 278 -14.06 1.73 11.93
N CYS A 279 -14.48 1.09 10.83
CA CYS A 279 -14.67 1.75 9.54
C CYS A 279 -16.12 2.25 9.38
N GLN A 280 -16.34 3.28 8.55
CA GLN A 280 -17.72 3.69 8.22
C GLN A 280 -18.43 2.56 7.45
N ILE A 281 -17.70 1.88 6.56
CA ILE A 281 -18.14 0.65 5.91
C ILE A 281 -17.06 -0.43 6.06
N GLY A 282 -17.41 -1.61 6.57
CA GLY A 282 -16.50 -2.76 6.67
C GLY A 282 -16.06 -3.25 5.29
N ILE A 283 -17.00 -3.57 4.43
CA ILE A 283 -16.72 -3.93 3.03
C ILE A 283 -17.75 -3.37 2.06
N HIS A 284 -17.29 -2.73 1.00
CA HIS A 284 -18.12 -2.19 -0.07
C HIS A 284 -17.78 -2.85 -1.41
N PHE A 285 -18.75 -3.57 -1.96
CA PHE A 285 -18.67 -4.18 -3.27
C PHE A 285 -19.65 -3.53 -4.24
N THR A 286 -19.15 -3.21 -5.43
CA THR A 286 -19.95 -2.75 -6.56
C THR A 286 -19.43 -3.39 -7.85
N ALA A 287 -20.33 -3.65 -8.79
CA ALA A 287 -20.07 -4.47 -9.98
C ALA A 287 -19.72 -5.95 -9.65
N ALA A 288 -19.13 -6.67 -10.61
CA ALA A 288 -18.91 -8.12 -10.50
C ALA A 288 -17.83 -8.48 -9.46
N ILE A 289 -18.10 -9.52 -8.68
CA ILE A 289 -17.16 -10.17 -7.76
C ILE A 289 -17.22 -11.69 -7.93
N GLU A 290 -17.29 -12.12 -9.18
CA GLU A 290 -17.51 -13.49 -9.58
C GLU A 290 -16.40 -14.40 -9.05
N GLY A 291 -16.77 -15.55 -8.47
CA GLY A 291 -15.82 -16.52 -7.94
C GLY A 291 -14.97 -16.04 -6.76
N THR A 292 -15.20 -14.83 -6.24
CA THR A 292 -14.50 -14.32 -5.05
C THR A 292 -15.07 -14.97 -3.80
N SER A 293 -14.18 -15.48 -2.93
CA SER A 293 -14.53 -16.07 -1.64
C SER A 293 -14.11 -15.15 -0.49
N LEU A 294 -14.98 -15.01 0.51
CA LEU A 294 -14.78 -14.18 1.70
C LEU A 294 -15.08 -15.01 2.95
N PHE A 295 -14.06 -15.43 3.69
CA PHE A 295 -14.22 -16.30 4.86
C PHE A 295 -13.18 -15.99 5.95
N ASN A 296 -13.48 -16.32 7.20
CA ASN A 296 -12.63 -16.07 8.37
C ASN A 296 -12.20 -14.60 8.54
N ASN A 297 -12.95 -13.62 8.04
CA ASN A 297 -12.64 -12.23 8.32
C ASN A 297 -13.36 -11.77 9.58
N SER A 298 -12.80 -10.80 10.29
CA SER A 298 -13.45 -10.14 11.44
C SER A 298 -13.89 -8.74 11.08
N PHE A 299 -15.19 -8.48 11.12
CA PHE A 299 -15.79 -7.17 10.90
C PHE A 299 -16.31 -6.62 12.22
N ILE A 300 -15.57 -5.65 12.79
CA ILE A 300 -15.74 -5.21 14.18
C ILE A 300 -16.06 -3.72 14.25
N ASN A 301 -17.16 -3.37 14.91
CA ASN A 301 -17.54 -1.99 15.21
C ASN A 301 -17.55 -1.06 13.97
N ASN A 302 -17.84 -1.59 12.79
CA ASN A 302 -18.05 -0.76 11.61
C ASN A 302 -19.45 -0.16 11.66
N GLU A 303 -19.64 1.08 11.20
CA GLU A 303 -21.00 1.69 11.21
C GLU A 303 -21.98 0.95 10.30
N SER A 304 -21.47 0.37 9.21
CA SER A 304 -22.16 -0.55 8.33
C SER A 304 -21.19 -1.67 7.97
N GLN A 305 -21.53 -2.92 8.27
CA GLN A 305 -20.60 -4.02 8.00
C GLN A 305 -20.39 -4.25 6.51
N VAL A 306 -21.46 -4.20 5.72
CA VAL A 306 -21.43 -4.47 4.28
C VAL A 306 -22.26 -3.44 3.54
N LYS A 307 -21.73 -3.03 2.38
CA LYS A 307 -22.48 -2.37 1.32
C LYS A 307 -22.32 -3.17 0.04
N TYR A 308 -23.39 -3.81 -0.42
CA TYR A 308 -23.39 -4.61 -1.64
C TYR A 308 -24.33 -4.02 -2.70
N VAL A 309 -23.79 -3.72 -3.88
CA VAL A 309 -24.54 -3.12 -5.00
C VAL A 309 -24.52 -4.06 -6.20
N SER A 310 -25.44 -5.04 -6.21
CA SER A 310 -25.66 -5.99 -7.31
C SER A 310 -26.99 -6.72 -7.13
N THR A 311 -27.46 -7.41 -8.18
CA THR A 311 -28.69 -8.22 -8.18
C THR A 311 -28.45 -9.71 -7.93
N ARG A 312 -27.18 -10.15 -7.85
CA ARG A 312 -26.82 -11.54 -7.59
C ARG A 312 -26.97 -11.90 -6.11
N PHE A 313 -27.14 -13.19 -5.83
CA PHE A 313 -27.08 -13.74 -4.48
C PHE A 313 -25.69 -14.35 -4.25
N LEU A 314 -25.11 -14.10 -3.08
CA LEU A 314 -23.82 -14.65 -2.67
C LEU A 314 -23.93 -15.22 -1.25
N ASP A 315 -23.43 -16.44 -1.06
CA ASP A 315 -23.25 -17.04 0.26
C ASP A 315 -21.76 -17.06 0.65
N TRP A 316 -21.40 -16.26 1.65
CA TRP A 316 -20.05 -16.19 2.19
C TRP A 316 -19.77 -17.23 3.29
N GLY A 317 -20.76 -18.06 3.64
CA GLY A 317 -20.58 -19.25 4.46
C GLY A 317 -20.47 -20.55 3.65
N GLU A 318 -20.63 -20.48 2.31
CA GLU A 318 -20.56 -21.64 1.43
C GLU A 318 -19.19 -22.33 1.52
N GLY A 319 -19.19 -23.65 1.79
CA GLY A 319 -17.97 -24.40 2.12
C GLY A 319 -17.67 -24.51 3.61
N GLY A 320 -18.61 -24.10 4.47
CA GLY A 320 -18.60 -24.37 5.91
C GLY A 320 -17.77 -23.39 6.76
N ARG A 321 -17.38 -22.25 6.19
CA ARG A 321 -16.58 -21.22 6.86
C ARG A 321 -17.13 -19.84 6.51
N GLY A 322 -17.72 -19.15 7.47
CA GLY A 322 -18.17 -17.76 7.31
C GLY A 322 -17.22 -16.76 7.94
N ASN A 323 -17.76 -15.61 8.33
CA ASN A 323 -17.02 -14.47 8.88
C ASN A 323 -17.57 -14.10 10.26
N TYR A 324 -16.77 -13.38 11.04
CA TYR A 324 -17.22 -12.77 12.30
C TYR A 324 -17.79 -11.37 12.04
N TRP A 325 -18.94 -11.09 12.64
CA TRP A 325 -19.65 -9.82 12.52
C TRP A 325 -20.03 -9.35 13.93
N SER A 326 -19.52 -8.20 14.37
CA SER A 326 -19.74 -7.73 15.75
C SER A 326 -21.20 -7.35 16.09
N ASP A 327 -22.04 -7.14 15.08
CA ASP A 327 -23.46 -6.84 15.18
C ASP A 327 -24.35 -8.07 14.94
N ASN A 328 -23.75 -9.25 14.74
CA ASN A 328 -24.49 -10.50 14.65
C ASN A 328 -24.98 -10.94 16.04
N SER A 329 -26.29 -11.06 16.18
CA SER A 329 -26.97 -11.42 17.43
C SER A 329 -27.44 -12.88 17.48
N THR A 330 -26.88 -13.75 16.64
CA THR A 330 -27.24 -15.17 16.63
C THR A 330 -26.67 -15.90 17.84
N PHE A 331 -27.29 -17.04 18.16
CA PHE A 331 -26.86 -17.91 19.24
C PHE A 331 -26.08 -19.10 18.65
N ASP A 332 -25.24 -19.70 19.49
CA ASP A 332 -24.52 -20.94 19.25
C ASP A 332 -24.92 -21.90 20.36
N LEU A 333 -26.06 -22.59 20.16
CA LEU A 333 -26.64 -23.49 21.16
C LEU A 333 -25.96 -24.86 21.16
N ASN A 334 -25.35 -25.25 20.03
CA ASN A 334 -24.65 -26.53 19.89
C ASN A 334 -23.16 -26.45 20.30
N GLY A 335 -22.62 -25.25 20.49
CA GLY A 335 -21.25 -24.99 20.95
C GLY A 335 -20.19 -25.24 19.87
N ASP A 336 -20.55 -25.21 18.59
CA ASP A 336 -19.64 -25.51 17.48
C ASP A 336 -18.79 -24.29 17.02
N GLY A 337 -19.03 -23.11 17.61
CA GLY A 337 -18.32 -21.87 17.30
C GLY A 337 -18.92 -21.07 16.15
N PHE A 338 -20.01 -21.55 15.55
CA PHE A 338 -20.77 -20.88 14.49
C PHE A 338 -22.18 -20.50 14.99
N GLY A 339 -22.75 -19.45 14.40
CA GLY A 339 -24.13 -19.09 14.68
C GLY A 339 -25.11 -20.12 14.09
N ASP A 340 -26.10 -20.53 14.88
CA ASP A 340 -27.17 -21.45 14.47
C ASP A 340 -28.08 -20.86 13.37
N ASN A 341 -28.07 -19.54 13.21
CA ASN A 341 -28.80 -18.82 12.17
C ASN A 341 -27.84 -18.07 11.24
N ALA A 342 -28.21 -17.99 9.97
CA ALA A 342 -27.44 -17.27 8.97
C ALA A 342 -27.52 -15.74 9.18
N TYR A 343 -26.37 -15.08 9.06
CA TYR A 343 -26.27 -13.63 9.07
C TYR A 343 -26.60 -13.07 7.68
N ARG A 344 -27.40 -11.99 7.61
CA ARG A 344 -27.88 -11.40 6.35
C ARG A 344 -27.61 -9.90 6.32
N PRO A 345 -26.39 -9.49 5.92
CA PRO A 345 -26.09 -8.10 5.73
C PRO A 345 -26.72 -7.59 4.41
N ASN A 346 -27.19 -6.34 4.38
CA ASN A 346 -27.82 -5.70 3.21
C ASN A 346 -29.28 -6.13 2.94
N GLY A 347 -30.10 -6.29 3.96
CA GLY A 347 -31.55 -6.45 3.79
C GLY A 347 -32.24 -5.18 3.24
N ILE A 348 -33.53 -5.26 2.90
CA ILE A 348 -34.37 -4.09 2.51
C ILE A 348 -34.22 -2.93 3.51
N ILE A 349 -34.14 -3.22 4.82
CA ILE A 349 -33.93 -2.22 5.85
C ILE A 349 -32.59 -1.48 5.68
N ASP A 350 -31.52 -2.19 5.34
CA ASP A 350 -30.21 -1.57 5.12
C ASP A 350 -30.20 -0.67 3.88
N GLN A 351 -30.92 -1.07 2.82
CA GLN A 351 -31.10 -0.21 1.64
C GLN A 351 -31.87 1.08 1.95
N ILE A 352 -32.84 1.02 2.88
CA ILE A 352 -33.55 2.20 3.37
C ILE A 352 -32.60 3.10 4.17
N ILE A 353 -31.75 2.53 5.04
CA ILE A 353 -30.75 3.27 5.79
C ILE A 353 -29.77 3.99 4.85
N TRP A 354 -29.34 3.34 3.77
CA TRP A 354 -28.46 3.98 2.78
C TRP A 354 -29.12 5.17 2.08
N ARG A 355 -30.42 5.08 1.78
CA ARG A 355 -31.17 6.18 1.13
C ARG A 355 -31.55 7.28 2.12
N ALA A 356 -31.79 6.94 3.39
CA ALA A 356 -32.25 7.84 4.43
C ALA A 356 -31.53 7.54 5.76
N PRO A 357 -30.32 8.08 5.99
CA PRO A 357 -29.52 7.79 7.19
C PRO A 357 -30.22 8.10 8.53
N VAL A 358 -31.13 9.08 8.55
CA VAL A 358 -31.94 9.45 9.73
C VAL A 358 -32.86 8.32 10.21
N SER A 359 -33.15 7.33 9.36
CA SER A 359 -33.97 6.16 9.72
C SER A 359 -33.28 5.20 10.70
N ARG A 360 -31.96 5.36 10.97
CA ARG A 360 -31.23 4.57 11.99
C ARG A 360 -31.89 4.64 13.38
N LEU A 361 -32.55 5.75 13.71
CA LEU A 361 -33.27 5.91 14.98
C LEU A 361 -34.44 4.92 15.15
N LEU A 362 -34.92 4.32 14.07
CA LEU A 362 -36.06 3.41 14.04
C LEU A 362 -35.64 1.94 14.03
N MET A 363 -34.35 1.62 14.13
CA MET A 363 -33.84 0.24 13.99
C MET A 363 -34.39 -0.75 15.01
N ASN A 364 -34.67 -0.27 16.22
CA ASN A 364 -35.28 -1.06 17.30
C ASN A 364 -36.80 -0.89 17.35
N SER A 365 -37.42 -0.28 16.34
CA SER A 365 -38.87 -0.13 16.30
C SER A 365 -39.55 -1.48 16.01
N PRO A 366 -40.77 -1.69 16.53
CA PRO A 366 -41.57 -2.88 16.21
C PRO A 366 -41.80 -3.05 14.70
N ALA A 367 -41.95 -1.95 13.95
CA ALA A 367 -42.14 -1.98 12.51
C ALA A 367 -40.93 -2.59 11.76
N VAL A 368 -39.71 -2.17 12.12
CA VAL A 368 -38.48 -2.75 11.54
C VAL A 368 -38.34 -4.23 11.92
N SER A 369 -38.74 -4.61 13.13
CA SER A 369 -38.71 -6.01 13.59
C SER A 369 -39.67 -6.90 12.80
N ILE A 370 -40.89 -6.42 12.50
CA ILE A 370 -41.87 -7.14 11.67
C ILE A 370 -41.34 -7.31 10.24
N VAL A 371 -40.73 -6.29 9.66
CA VAL A 371 -40.13 -6.38 8.32
C VAL A 371 -38.98 -7.39 8.31
N LYS A 372 -38.08 -7.36 9.30
CA LYS A 372 -37.00 -8.36 9.44
C LYS A 372 -37.54 -9.79 9.58
N TRP A 373 -38.59 -9.98 10.39
CA TRP A 373 -39.25 -11.28 10.53
C TRP A 373 -39.87 -11.74 9.21
N ALA A 374 -40.62 -10.87 8.52
CA ALA A 374 -41.22 -11.21 7.22
C ALA A 374 -40.15 -11.59 6.18
N GLN A 375 -39.02 -10.87 6.13
CA GLN A 375 -37.89 -11.22 5.27
C GLN A 375 -37.28 -12.58 5.60
N SER A 376 -37.25 -12.97 6.89
CA SER A 376 -36.77 -14.30 7.29
C SER A 376 -37.67 -15.43 6.80
N GLN A 377 -38.98 -15.20 6.70
CA GLN A 377 -39.98 -16.20 6.30
C GLN A 377 -40.14 -16.31 4.78
N PHE A 378 -39.84 -15.23 4.03
CA PHE A 378 -39.99 -15.19 2.58
C PHE A 378 -38.68 -14.75 1.88
N PRO A 379 -37.65 -15.62 1.79
CA PRO A 379 -36.36 -15.25 1.19
C PRO A 379 -36.44 -15.01 -0.34
N ALA A 380 -37.40 -15.65 -1.02
CA ALA A 380 -37.51 -15.67 -2.49
C ALA A 380 -37.94 -14.34 -3.13
N ILE A 381 -38.32 -13.33 -2.34
CA ILE A 381 -38.78 -12.00 -2.82
C ILE A 381 -37.70 -10.91 -2.70
N LEU A 382 -36.47 -11.26 -2.34
CA LEU A 382 -35.37 -10.31 -2.15
C LEU A 382 -34.62 -10.03 -3.47
N PRO A 383 -34.33 -8.75 -3.81
CA PRO A 383 -33.56 -8.40 -5.00
C PRO A 383 -32.06 -8.64 -4.75
N GLY A 384 -31.61 -9.89 -4.91
CA GLY A 384 -30.21 -10.27 -4.63
C GLY A 384 -29.79 -10.00 -3.18
N GLY A 385 -28.51 -10.19 -2.88
CA GLY A 385 -27.98 -9.91 -1.55
C GLY A 385 -26.85 -10.83 -1.14
N VAL A 386 -26.32 -10.55 0.04
CA VAL A 386 -25.28 -11.36 0.66
C VAL A 386 -25.89 -12.08 1.86
N ILE A 387 -25.57 -13.36 2.00
CA ILE A 387 -25.79 -14.13 3.21
C ILE A 387 -24.45 -14.67 3.68
N ASP A 388 -24.32 -14.85 4.98
CA ASP A 388 -23.29 -15.69 5.57
C ASP A 388 -24.01 -16.81 6.32
N SER A 389 -24.02 -18.01 5.73
CA SER A 389 -24.73 -19.18 6.29
C SER A 389 -24.04 -19.81 7.49
N LYS A 390 -22.77 -19.44 7.78
CA LYS A 390 -21.95 -19.99 8.86
C LYS A 390 -21.18 -18.88 9.57
N PRO A 391 -21.86 -17.88 10.17
CA PRO A 391 -21.18 -16.76 10.80
C PRO A 391 -20.40 -17.26 12.03
N LEU A 392 -19.19 -16.74 12.23
CA LEU A 392 -18.36 -17.07 13.38
C LEU A 392 -18.88 -16.36 14.63
N MET A 393 -18.77 -17.01 15.79
CA MET A 393 -19.19 -16.44 17.08
C MET A 393 -18.11 -15.60 17.77
N LYS A 394 -16.85 -15.76 17.35
CA LYS A 394 -15.71 -15.02 17.90
C LYS A 394 -14.87 -14.42 16.78
N PRO A 395 -14.28 -13.24 17.00
CA PRO A 395 -13.31 -12.70 16.06
C PRO A 395 -12.12 -13.63 15.96
N ILE A 396 -11.54 -13.69 14.77
CA ILE A 396 -10.31 -14.43 14.54
C ILE A 396 -9.10 -13.65 15.06
N SER A 397 -8.07 -14.37 15.49
CA SER A 397 -6.74 -13.79 15.68
C SER A 397 -5.88 -14.24 14.51
N ASN A 398 -5.41 -13.28 13.71
CA ASN A 398 -4.58 -13.56 12.54
C ASN A 398 -3.09 -13.41 12.89
N LYS A 399 -2.21 -13.76 11.94
CA LYS A 399 -0.75 -13.72 12.17
C LYS A 399 -0.21 -12.31 12.46
N THR A 400 -0.98 -11.29 12.11
CA THR A 400 -0.61 -9.88 12.25
C THR A 400 -1.13 -9.28 13.55
N SER A 401 -2.13 -9.90 14.19
CA SER A 401 -2.78 -9.38 15.40
C SER A 401 -1.79 -9.06 16.51
N THR A 402 -0.84 -9.96 16.82
CA THR A 402 0.17 -9.72 17.88
C THR A 402 1.03 -8.50 17.57
N LYS A 403 1.48 -8.36 16.32
CA LYS A 403 2.28 -7.20 15.88
C LYS A 403 1.46 -5.92 16.01
N TYR A 404 0.20 -5.94 15.57
CA TYR A 404 -0.67 -4.78 15.59
C TYR A 404 -1.03 -4.32 17.01
N GLU A 405 -1.44 -5.24 17.89
CA GLU A 405 -1.80 -4.89 19.27
C GLU A 405 -0.62 -4.28 20.04
N ALA A 406 0.62 -4.69 19.74
CA ALA A 406 1.82 -4.10 20.34
C ALA A 406 2.06 -2.63 19.94
N MET A 407 1.49 -2.16 18.83
CA MET A 407 1.69 -0.80 18.29
C MET A 407 0.38 -0.01 18.12
N LYS A 408 -0.76 -0.57 18.53
CA LYS A 408 -2.10 -0.05 18.22
C LYS A 408 -2.30 1.39 18.68
N ASP A 409 -1.97 1.67 19.94
CA ASP A 409 -2.17 2.98 20.54
C ASP A 409 -1.27 4.05 19.90
N GLU A 410 -0.03 3.68 19.56
CA GLU A 410 0.91 4.54 18.84
C GLU A 410 0.37 4.88 17.44
N LEU A 411 -0.02 3.87 16.65
CA LEU A 411 -0.56 4.08 15.30
C LEU A 411 -1.85 4.92 15.31
N LEU A 412 -2.71 4.72 16.31
CA LEU A 412 -3.94 5.53 16.46
C LEU A 412 -3.63 6.97 16.85
N HIS A 413 -2.63 7.20 17.70
CA HIS A 413 -2.17 8.54 18.03
C HIS A 413 -1.58 9.24 16.81
N GLU A 414 -0.67 8.57 16.10
CA GLU A 414 -0.05 9.05 14.87
C GLU A 414 -1.09 9.37 13.79
N ALA A 415 -2.09 8.52 13.60
CA ALA A 415 -3.18 8.76 12.64
C ALA A 415 -4.02 10.00 12.95
N ASN A 416 -4.01 10.51 14.19
CA ASN A 416 -4.68 11.77 14.52
C ASN A 416 -3.78 12.99 14.23
N THR A 417 -2.47 12.82 14.22
CA THR A 417 -1.51 13.89 13.90
C THR A 417 -1.19 13.97 12.41
N HIS A 418 -1.27 12.84 11.71
CA HIS A 418 -1.08 12.73 10.27
C HIS A 418 -2.42 12.82 9.54
N GLN A 419 -2.62 13.89 8.77
CA GLN A 419 -3.74 14.00 7.84
C GLN A 419 -3.23 14.59 6.53
N SER A 420 -3.26 13.79 5.47
CA SER A 420 -2.92 14.28 4.13
C SER A 420 -3.94 15.33 3.67
N ASN A 421 -3.42 16.43 3.10
CA ASN A 421 -4.20 17.60 2.64
C ASN A 421 -4.91 17.41 1.29
N TRP A 422 -4.97 16.19 0.74
CA TRP A 422 -5.65 15.91 -0.53
C TRP A 422 -7.16 16.12 -0.39
N SER A 423 -7.84 16.74 -1.35
CA SER A 423 -9.26 17.13 -1.23
C SER A 423 -10.24 16.09 -1.78
N ASN A 424 -11.51 16.13 -1.35
CA ASN A 424 -12.57 15.22 -1.84
C ASN A 424 -12.95 15.46 -3.32
N ALA A 425 -12.71 16.67 -3.85
CA ALA A 425 -13.05 17.04 -5.23
C ALA A 425 -12.18 16.30 -6.27
N GLU A 426 -11.03 15.77 -5.85
CA GLU A 426 -10.04 15.15 -6.73
C GLU A 426 -10.13 13.61 -6.75
N ASN A 427 -11.08 13.01 -6.02
CA ASN A 427 -11.27 11.55 -5.98
C ASN A 427 -11.91 10.97 -7.27
N GLY A 428 -12.44 11.79 -8.18
CA GLY A 428 -13.00 11.31 -9.46
C GLY A 428 -13.94 10.11 -9.30
N SER A 429 -13.75 9.07 -10.11
CA SER A 429 -14.51 7.80 -10.08
C SER A 429 -14.05 6.78 -9.02
N LEU A 430 -13.17 7.18 -8.08
CA LEU A 430 -12.59 6.29 -7.06
C LEU A 430 -13.46 6.15 -5.79
N ASN A 431 -14.61 6.83 -5.71
CA ASN A 431 -15.51 6.85 -4.55
C ASN A 431 -16.71 5.92 -4.68
#